data_AF-A0A1E5BXN8-F1
#
_entry.id   AF-A0A1E5BXN8-F1
#
_cell.length_a   1.000
_cell.length_b   1.000
_cell.length_c   1.000
_cell.angle_alpha   90.00
_cell.angle_beta   90.00
_cell.angle_gamma   90.00
#
_symmetry.space_group_name_H-M   'P 1'
#
loop_
_entity.id
_entity.type
_entity.pdbx_description
1 polymer ?
#
loop_
_entity_poly.entity_id
_entity_poly.type
_entity_poly.pdbx_seq_one_letter_code
_entity_poly.pdbx_strand_id
1 'polypeptide(L)'
;MKFGISQNGSEDLLEYPINQVKGILYREASNVRHYENLKFLLNCYKTQEEAERALSLFYQGKLPPLPPINLSLGGFSMSDPYLVACGTTNFDVFSIYMMNLCSLLGIQKFLNLGNEYSDIQKYPQKVKELIYSERKEWLPKPVKLWRNKVAAHYAAADPKKEDNILTLMASLSVIPNYSFPRYTVSSMNIVINGESSQLQEWSVTRVYDELVDKLALRPLAPLINTLLIGPNGEKDPLLTHS
;
A
#
# COMPACT_ATOMS: atom_id res chain seq x y z
N MET A 1 -12.81 -30.67 17.12
CA MET A 1 -11.81 -30.55 16.04
C MET A 1 -10.75 -29.57 16.55
N LYS A 2 -9.54 -30.04 16.89
CA LYS A 2 -8.43 -29.15 17.29
C LYS A 2 -7.88 -28.53 16.01
N PHE A 3 -8.21 -27.26 15.75
CA PHE A 3 -7.58 -26.51 14.66
C PHE A 3 -6.20 -26.04 15.12
N GLY A 4 -5.20 -26.20 14.25
CA GLY A 4 -3.91 -25.52 14.31
C GLY A 4 -2.86 -26.15 15.22
N ILE A 5 -2.05 -27.04 14.67
CA ILE A 5 -0.64 -27.15 15.09
C ILE A 5 0.10 -26.31 14.05
N SER A 6 0.77 -25.23 14.45
CA SER A 6 1.69 -24.55 13.54
C SER A 6 2.75 -25.57 13.11
N GLN A 7 3.25 -25.50 11.87
CA GLN A 7 4.25 -26.47 11.36
C GLN A 7 5.53 -26.56 12.22
N ASN A 8 5.67 -25.67 13.20
CA ASN A 8 6.81 -25.53 14.08
C ASN A 8 6.50 -25.92 15.55
N GLY A 9 5.27 -26.35 15.85
CA GLY A 9 4.84 -26.66 17.22
C GLY A 9 4.58 -25.45 18.12
N SER A 10 4.43 -24.24 17.55
CA SER A 10 3.99 -23.06 18.31
C SER A 10 2.50 -23.15 18.67
N GLU A 11 2.16 -22.75 19.90
CA GLU A 11 0.79 -22.72 20.43
C GLU A 11 -0.04 -21.55 19.86
N ASP A 12 0.58 -20.64 19.10
CA ASP A 12 -0.10 -19.47 18.53
C ASP A 12 -0.83 -19.84 17.22
N LEU A 13 -2.11 -20.14 17.35
CA LEU A 13 -3.03 -20.45 16.27
C LEU A 13 -3.10 -19.39 15.16
N LEU A 14 -2.70 -18.14 15.46
CA LEU A 14 -2.80 -17.02 14.53
C LEU A 14 -1.47 -16.59 13.92
N GLU A 15 -0.34 -17.10 14.41
CA GLU A 15 0.98 -16.76 13.88
C GLU A 15 1.08 -17.09 12.37
N TYR A 16 0.65 -18.30 11.98
CA TYR A 16 0.65 -18.74 10.58
C TYR A 16 -0.21 -17.84 9.66
N PRO A 17 -1.52 -17.64 9.92
CA PRO A 17 -2.33 -16.78 9.06
C PRO A 17 -1.87 -15.31 9.08
N ILE A 18 -1.34 -14.79 10.19
CA ILE A 18 -0.74 -13.45 10.24
C ILE A 18 0.45 -13.36 9.29
N ASN A 19 1.37 -14.32 9.34
CA ASN A 19 2.54 -14.34 8.47
C ASN A 19 2.16 -14.53 6.99
N GLN A 20 1.13 -15.33 6.70
CA GLN A 20 0.58 -15.45 5.35
C GLN A 20 0.07 -14.09 4.83
N VAL A 21 -0.70 -13.36 5.64
CA VAL A 21 -1.21 -12.03 5.27
C VAL A 21 -0.06 -11.03 5.08
N LYS A 22 0.94 -11.02 5.98
CA LYS A 22 2.15 -10.20 5.82
C LYS A 22 2.89 -10.50 4.51
N GLY A 23 2.99 -11.78 4.12
CA GLY A 23 3.58 -12.19 2.85
C GLY A 23 2.82 -11.68 1.63
N ILE A 24 1.49 -11.64 1.70
CA ILE A 24 0.66 -11.08 0.62
C ILE A 24 0.82 -9.56 0.55
N LEU A 25 0.82 -8.85 1.69
CA LEU A 25 1.09 -7.42 1.72
C LEU A 25 2.46 -7.08 1.11
N TYR A 26 3.50 -7.85 1.45
CA TYR A 26 4.82 -7.73 0.83
C TYR A 26 4.75 -7.93 -0.68
N ARG A 27 4.06 -8.98 -1.15
CA ARG A 27 3.93 -9.26 -2.58
C ARG A 27 3.29 -8.10 -3.33
N GLU A 28 2.16 -7.58 -2.85
CA GLU A 28 1.48 -6.47 -3.52
C GLU A 28 2.34 -5.20 -3.52
N ALA A 29 2.95 -4.86 -2.38
CA ALA A 29 3.83 -3.69 -2.30
C ALA A 29 5.11 -3.87 -3.15
N SER A 30 5.66 -5.07 -3.22
CA SER A 30 6.81 -5.41 -4.07
C SER A 30 6.46 -5.34 -5.56
N ASN A 31 5.25 -5.71 -5.95
CA ASN A 31 4.78 -5.55 -7.33
C ASN A 31 4.72 -4.07 -7.70
N VAL A 32 4.09 -3.23 -6.87
CA VAL A 32 4.06 -1.79 -7.12
C VAL A 32 5.48 -1.21 -7.16
N ARG A 33 6.34 -1.60 -6.22
CA ARG A 33 7.75 -1.17 -6.19
C ARG A 33 8.53 -1.58 -7.44
N HIS A 34 8.28 -2.77 -7.96
CA HIS A 34 8.88 -3.24 -9.21
C HIS A 34 8.55 -2.27 -10.36
N TYR A 35 7.29 -1.91 -10.51
CA TYR A 35 6.88 -0.96 -11.54
C TYR A 35 7.36 0.46 -11.27
N GLU A 36 7.44 0.91 -10.02
CA GLU A 36 8.04 2.21 -9.69
C GLU A 36 9.52 2.28 -10.12
N ASN A 37 10.27 1.19 -9.88
CA ASN A 37 11.65 1.06 -10.33
C ASN A 37 11.73 1.01 -11.86
N LEU A 38 10.85 0.24 -12.52
CA LEU A 38 10.78 0.16 -13.98
C LEU A 38 10.46 1.52 -14.59
N LYS A 39 9.49 2.25 -14.02
CA LYS A 39 9.08 3.57 -14.48
C LYS A 39 10.23 4.56 -14.38
N PHE A 40 11.01 4.51 -13.32
CA PHE A 40 12.23 5.31 -13.24
C PHE A 40 13.24 4.94 -14.34
N LEU A 41 13.47 3.65 -14.58
CA LEU A 41 14.40 3.21 -15.63
C LEU A 41 13.92 3.55 -17.03
N LEU A 42 12.61 3.58 -17.28
CA LEU A 42 12.03 4.07 -18.53
C LEU A 42 12.29 5.57 -18.78
N ASN A 43 12.62 6.35 -17.73
CA ASN A 43 13.11 7.72 -17.89
C ASN A 43 14.63 7.79 -18.16
N CYS A 44 15.35 6.66 -18.06
CA CYS A 44 16.79 6.56 -18.29
C CYS A 44 17.13 5.88 -19.62
N TYR A 45 16.32 4.92 -20.05
CA TYR A 45 16.56 4.08 -21.22
C TYR A 45 15.58 4.39 -22.36
N LYS A 46 15.95 4.05 -23.60
CA LYS A 46 15.15 4.38 -24.79
C LYS A 46 14.03 3.37 -25.04
N THR A 47 14.23 2.13 -24.61
CA THR A 47 13.26 1.05 -24.80
C THR A 47 12.90 0.38 -23.47
N GLN A 48 11.72 -0.23 -23.42
CA GLN A 48 11.29 -1.01 -22.26
C GLN A 48 12.19 -2.22 -22.01
N GLU A 49 12.67 -2.89 -23.06
CA GLU A 49 13.57 -4.04 -22.95
C GLU A 49 14.90 -3.67 -22.26
N GLU A 50 15.48 -2.50 -22.59
CA GLU A 50 16.67 -2.00 -21.92
C GLU A 50 16.43 -1.73 -20.43
N ALA A 51 15.30 -1.09 -20.10
CA ALA A 51 14.89 -0.80 -18.74
C ALA A 51 14.66 -2.08 -17.91
N GLU A 52 13.96 -3.07 -18.47
CA GLU A 52 13.72 -4.37 -17.83
C GLU A 52 15.03 -5.15 -17.61
N ARG A 53 15.95 -5.12 -18.59
CA ARG A 53 17.26 -5.73 -18.45
C ARG A 53 18.07 -5.09 -17.33
N ALA A 54 18.09 -3.75 -17.25
CA ALA A 54 18.74 -3.03 -16.16
C ALA A 54 18.09 -3.35 -14.80
N LEU A 55 16.76 -3.47 -14.75
CA LEU A 55 16.03 -3.84 -13.52
C LEU A 55 16.36 -5.26 -13.06
N SER A 56 16.45 -6.21 -13.98
CA SER A 56 16.88 -7.58 -13.68
C SER A 56 18.31 -7.62 -13.12
N LEU A 57 19.22 -6.84 -13.69
CA LEU A 57 20.59 -6.70 -13.17
C LEU A 57 20.62 -6.04 -11.79
N PHE A 58 19.75 -5.06 -11.51
CA PHE A 58 19.61 -4.48 -10.18
C PHE A 58 19.22 -5.53 -9.14
N TYR A 59 18.23 -6.38 -9.41
CA TYR A 59 17.85 -7.46 -8.49
C TYR A 59 18.94 -8.50 -8.27
N GLN A 60 19.92 -8.59 -9.18
CA GLN A 60 21.12 -9.44 -9.03
C GLN A 60 22.28 -8.72 -8.32
N GLY A 61 22.10 -7.46 -7.89
CA GLY A 61 23.16 -6.65 -7.29
C GLY A 61 24.20 -6.14 -8.30
N LYS A 62 23.87 -6.10 -9.59
CA LYS A 62 24.77 -5.76 -10.71
C LYS A 62 24.26 -4.58 -11.55
N LEU A 63 23.62 -3.60 -10.91
CA LEU A 63 23.07 -2.44 -11.63
C LEU A 63 24.21 -1.71 -12.39
N PRO A 64 24.13 -1.57 -13.72
CA PRO A 64 25.10 -0.78 -14.47
C PRO A 64 24.97 0.71 -14.13
N PRO A 65 25.99 1.54 -14.42
CA PRO A 65 25.85 2.99 -14.33
C PRO A 65 24.62 3.47 -15.09
N LEU A 66 23.79 4.29 -14.43
CA LEU A 66 22.57 4.81 -15.04
C LEU A 66 22.93 5.85 -16.14
N PRO A 67 22.28 5.79 -17.31
CA PRO A 67 22.32 6.88 -18.28
C PRO A 67 21.81 8.20 -17.69
N PRO A 68 22.05 9.36 -18.35
CA PRO A 68 21.43 10.61 -17.98
C PRO A 68 19.91 10.49 -17.89
N ILE A 69 19.35 10.92 -16.77
CA ILE A 69 17.93 10.81 -16.48
C ILE A 69 17.18 11.90 -17.25
N ASN A 70 16.24 11.51 -18.11
CA ASN A 70 15.28 12.41 -18.73
C ASN A 70 13.94 12.29 -18.00
N LEU A 71 13.82 12.94 -16.84
CA LEU A 71 12.59 12.90 -16.05
C LEU A 71 11.45 13.61 -16.79
N SER A 72 10.53 12.83 -17.36
CA SER A 72 9.20 13.33 -17.67
C SER A 72 8.39 13.35 -16.37
N LEU A 73 8.42 14.48 -15.66
CA LEU A 73 7.62 14.70 -14.46
C LEU A 73 6.16 14.92 -14.86
N GLY A 74 5.41 13.83 -14.93
CA GLY A 74 3.97 13.86 -15.11
C GLY A 74 3.52 13.46 -16.52
N GLY A 75 2.25 13.08 -16.59
CA GLY A 75 1.60 12.61 -17.79
C GLY A 75 0.93 11.26 -17.58
N PHE A 76 -0.38 11.25 -17.78
CA PHE A 76 -1.15 10.03 -17.87
C PHE A 76 -0.80 9.31 -19.18
N SER A 77 -0.32 8.08 -19.12
CA SER A 77 -0.10 7.25 -20.32
C SER A 77 -0.83 5.93 -20.21
N MET A 78 -1.75 5.67 -21.14
CA MET A 78 -2.42 4.37 -21.26
C MET A 78 -1.47 3.22 -21.61
N SER A 79 -0.25 3.53 -22.08
CA SER A 79 0.80 2.54 -22.34
C SER A 79 1.72 2.31 -21.13
N ASP A 80 1.43 2.91 -19.97
CA ASP A 80 2.23 2.67 -18.77
C ASP A 80 2.15 1.18 -18.37
N PRO A 81 3.29 0.47 -18.27
CA PRO A 81 3.29 -0.96 -17.95
C PRO A 81 2.57 -1.29 -16.65
N TYR A 82 2.61 -0.40 -15.65
CA TYR A 82 1.88 -0.59 -14.39
C TYR A 82 0.37 -0.57 -14.60
N LEU A 83 -0.12 0.36 -15.42
CA LEU A 83 -1.55 0.50 -15.68
C LEU A 83 -2.08 -0.69 -16.49
N VAL A 84 -1.30 -1.18 -17.45
CA VAL A 84 -1.66 -2.35 -18.26
C VAL A 84 -1.66 -3.63 -17.42
N ALA A 85 -0.68 -3.80 -16.55
CA ALA A 85 -0.51 -5.05 -15.80
C ALA A 85 -1.34 -5.12 -14.52
N CYS A 86 -1.53 -4.00 -13.84
CA CYS A 86 -2.04 -3.97 -12.47
C CYS A 86 -3.16 -2.96 -12.24
N GLY A 87 -3.13 -1.80 -12.91
CA GLY A 87 -4.12 -0.74 -12.70
C GLY A 87 -4.29 -0.41 -11.21
N THR A 88 -5.54 -0.43 -10.74
CA THR A 88 -5.89 -0.22 -9.32
C THR A 88 -5.85 -1.50 -8.47
N THR A 89 -5.66 -2.69 -9.07
CA THR A 89 -5.82 -3.98 -8.37
C THR A 89 -4.88 -4.15 -7.19
N ASN A 90 -3.62 -3.69 -7.27
CA ASN A 90 -2.73 -3.77 -6.11
C ASN A 90 -3.23 -2.91 -4.94
N PHE A 91 -3.86 -1.76 -5.20
CA PHE A 91 -4.47 -0.93 -4.14
C PHE A 91 -5.63 -1.67 -3.47
N ASP A 92 -6.51 -2.31 -4.26
CA ASP A 92 -7.64 -3.11 -3.76
C ASP A 92 -7.15 -4.28 -2.88
N VAL A 93 -6.27 -5.12 -3.44
CA VAL A 93 -5.77 -6.32 -2.75
C VAL A 93 -5.02 -5.91 -1.49
N PHE A 94 -4.15 -4.90 -1.57
CA PHE A 94 -3.44 -4.40 -0.40
C PHE A 94 -4.40 -3.94 0.71
N SER A 95 -5.44 -3.17 0.36
CA SER A 95 -6.44 -2.70 1.31
C SER A 95 -7.21 -3.85 1.97
N ILE A 96 -7.64 -4.85 1.21
CA ILE A 96 -8.30 -6.06 1.73
C ILE A 96 -7.41 -6.78 2.73
N TYR A 97 -6.16 -7.06 2.36
CA TYR A 97 -5.25 -7.80 3.23
C TYR A 97 -4.80 -7.00 4.46
N MET A 98 -4.79 -5.66 4.38
CA MET A 98 -4.60 -4.82 5.57
C MET A 98 -5.79 -4.89 6.53
N MET A 99 -7.04 -4.93 6.02
CA MET A 99 -8.23 -5.17 6.86
C MET A 99 -8.18 -6.56 7.51
N ASN A 100 -7.73 -7.57 6.77
CA ASN A 100 -7.55 -8.93 7.28
C ASN A 100 -6.47 -8.97 8.37
N LEU A 101 -5.34 -8.30 8.18
CA LEU A 101 -4.28 -8.24 9.18
C LEU A 101 -4.78 -7.62 10.48
N CYS A 102 -5.49 -6.48 10.40
CA CYS A 102 -6.07 -5.85 11.59
C CYS A 102 -7.07 -6.78 12.29
N SER A 103 -7.86 -7.53 11.52
CA SER A 103 -8.80 -8.51 12.07
C SER A 103 -8.08 -9.64 12.80
N LEU A 104 -7.03 -10.21 12.21
CA LEU A 104 -6.23 -11.26 12.82
C LEU A 104 -5.52 -10.78 14.09
N LEU A 105 -4.92 -9.59 14.07
CA LEU A 105 -4.30 -8.99 15.25
C LEU A 105 -5.32 -8.75 16.37
N GLY A 106 -6.54 -8.34 16.04
CA GLY A 106 -7.62 -8.16 17.01
C GLY A 106 -8.04 -9.47 17.66
N ILE A 107 -8.15 -10.55 16.89
CA ILE A 107 -8.43 -11.89 17.41
C ILE A 107 -7.25 -12.40 18.23
N GLN A 108 -6.00 -12.15 17.82
CA GLN A 108 -4.82 -12.52 18.58
C GLN A 108 -4.79 -11.83 19.94
N LYS A 109 -5.11 -10.52 19.98
CA LYS A 109 -5.29 -9.81 21.25
C LYS A 109 -6.39 -10.42 22.12
N PHE A 110 -7.51 -10.84 21.52
CA PHE A 110 -8.59 -11.50 22.26
C PHE A 110 -8.13 -12.83 22.89
N LEU A 111 -7.41 -13.66 22.15
CA LEU A 111 -6.89 -14.94 22.64
C LEU A 111 -5.80 -14.73 23.71
N ASN A 112 -4.91 -13.75 23.52
CA ASN A 112 -3.86 -13.40 24.48
C ASN A 112 -4.39 -12.89 25.83
N LEU A 113 -5.67 -12.51 25.91
CA LEU A 113 -6.36 -12.21 27.17
C LEU A 113 -6.85 -13.47 27.91
N GLY A 114 -6.48 -14.67 27.45
CA GLY A 114 -6.84 -15.96 28.06
C GLY A 114 -8.19 -16.53 27.60
N ASN A 115 -8.78 -15.97 26.53
CA ASN A 115 -10.04 -16.49 25.97
C ASN A 115 -9.76 -17.63 24.99
N GLU A 116 -10.70 -18.55 24.84
CA GLU A 116 -10.60 -19.62 23.86
C GLU A 116 -11.17 -19.22 22.50
N TYR A 117 -10.82 -19.96 21.44
CA TYR A 117 -11.41 -19.77 20.12
C TYR A 117 -12.94 -19.93 20.12
N SER A 118 -13.45 -20.82 20.98
CA SER A 118 -14.89 -21.05 21.14
C SER A 118 -15.63 -19.82 21.69
N ASP A 119 -14.93 -18.92 22.38
CA ASP A 119 -15.49 -17.72 22.99
C ASP A 119 -15.69 -16.58 21.99
N ILE A 120 -15.10 -16.66 20.80
CA ILE A 120 -15.30 -15.68 19.72
C ILE A 120 -16.78 -15.60 19.35
N GLN A 121 -17.48 -16.74 19.30
CA GLN A 121 -18.91 -16.79 19.00
C GLN A 121 -19.78 -16.30 20.15
N LYS A 122 -19.31 -16.44 21.39
CA LYS A 122 -20.02 -16.00 22.60
C LYS A 122 -19.89 -14.50 22.83
N TYR A 123 -18.74 -13.93 22.50
CA TYR A 123 -18.42 -12.50 22.72
C TYR A 123 -18.06 -11.77 21.42
N PRO A 124 -18.91 -11.82 20.38
CA PRO A 124 -18.58 -11.25 19.07
C PRO A 124 -18.36 -9.74 19.13
N GLN A 125 -19.03 -9.04 20.04
CA GLN A 125 -18.89 -7.60 20.19
C GLN A 125 -17.52 -7.19 20.76
N LYS A 126 -17.03 -7.93 21.77
CA LYS A 126 -15.70 -7.70 22.36
C LYS A 126 -14.59 -7.96 21.34
N VAL A 127 -14.73 -9.00 20.52
CA VAL A 127 -13.80 -9.29 19.42
C VAL A 127 -13.82 -8.16 18.39
N LYS A 128 -15.01 -7.70 17.97
CA LYS A 128 -15.14 -6.56 17.04
C LYS A 128 -14.47 -5.31 17.58
N GLU A 129 -14.62 -4.99 18.86
CA GLU A 129 -13.98 -3.82 19.49
C GLU A 129 -12.46 -3.89 19.42
N LEU A 130 -11.87 -5.06 19.67
CA LEU A 130 -10.43 -5.28 19.52
C LEU A 130 -9.98 -5.14 18.06
N ILE A 131 -10.73 -5.69 17.11
CA ILE A 131 -10.44 -5.51 15.67
C ILE A 131 -10.49 -4.03 15.28
N TYR A 132 -11.49 -3.29 15.75
CA TYR A 132 -11.57 -1.85 15.49
C TYR A 132 -10.44 -1.07 16.14
N SER A 133 -9.96 -1.51 17.31
CA SER A 133 -8.77 -0.96 17.94
C SER A 133 -7.53 -1.14 17.05
N GLU A 134 -7.34 -2.35 16.48
CA GLU A 134 -6.23 -2.59 15.56
C GLU A 134 -6.32 -1.75 14.29
N ARG A 135 -7.53 -1.58 13.74
CA ARG A 135 -7.73 -0.69 12.59
C ARG A 135 -7.39 0.76 12.92
N LYS A 136 -7.73 1.22 14.13
CA LYS A 136 -7.38 2.57 14.61
C LYS A 136 -5.88 2.73 14.83
N GLU A 137 -5.18 1.68 15.20
CA GLU A 137 -3.74 1.72 15.37
C GLU A 137 -3.03 1.69 14.01
N TRP A 138 -3.25 0.62 13.24
CA TRP A 138 -2.39 0.25 12.12
C TRP A 138 -2.74 0.91 10.80
N LEU A 139 -3.96 1.43 10.62
CA LEU A 139 -4.31 2.04 9.34
C LEU A 139 -3.63 3.39 9.14
N PRO A 140 -3.25 3.72 7.88
CA PRO A 140 -2.69 5.03 7.56
C PRO A 140 -3.62 6.18 7.93
N LYS A 141 -3.05 7.33 8.29
CA LYS A 141 -3.82 8.57 8.54
C LYS A 141 -4.80 8.93 7.40
N PRO A 142 -4.41 8.86 6.11
CA PRO A 142 -5.34 9.14 5.01
C PRO A 142 -6.58 8.24 5.04
N VAL A 143 -6.45 6.98 5.46
CA VAL A 143 -7.58 6.04 5.61
C VAL A 143 -8.56 6.47 6.68
N LYS A 144 -8.05 7.04 7.78
CA LYS A 144 -8.87 7.51 8.90
C LYS A 144 -9.61 8.80 8.57
N LEU A 145 -9.01 9.69 7.76
CA LEU A 145 -9.55 11.01 7.45
C LEU A 145 -10.37 11.06 6.16
N TRP A 146 -9.96 10.33 5.12
CA TRP A 146 -10.44 10.48 3.75
C TRP A 146 -10.96 9.16 3.17
N ARG A 147 -11.76 8.46 3.98
CA ARG A 147 -12.25 7.10 3.73
C ARG A 147 -12.86 6.91 2.33
N ASN A 148 -13.82 7.74 1.93
CA ASN A 148 -14.52 7.61 0.64
C ASN A 148 -13.77 8.23 -0.55
N LYS A 149 -12.61 8.85 -0.31
CA LYS A 149 -11.83 9.60 -1.31
C LYS A 149 -10.48 8.92 -1.51
N VAL A 150 -9.47 9.40 -0.79
CA VAL A 150 -8.07 8.93 -0.84
C VAL A 150 -7.92 7.45 -0.51
N ALA A 151 -8.77 6.94 0.38
CA ALA A 151 -8.69 5.58 0.89
C ALA A 151 -9.88 4.73 0.47
N ALA A 152 -10.48 5.04 -0.69
CA ALA A 152 -11.66 4.33 -1.19
C ALA A 152 -11.46 2.81 -1.23
N HIS A 153 -10.25 2.34 -1.58
CA HIS A 153 -9.91 0.92 -1.59
C HIS A 153 -10.02 0.27 -0.19
N TYR A 154 -9.66 0.99 0.87
CA TYR A 154 -9.87 0.55 2.26
C TYR A 154 -11.34 0.64 2.69
N ALA A 155 -12.06 1.65 2.21
CA ALA A 155 -13.47 1.81 2.50
C ALA A 155 -14.31 0.69 1.89
N ALA A 156 -13.99 0.31 0.64
CA ALA A 156 -14.60 -0.80 -0.05
C ALA A 156 -14.35 -2.15 0.65
N ALA A 157 -13.16 -2.32 1.23
CA ALA A 157 -12.81 -3.52 1.99
C ALA A 157 -13.49 -3.60 3.39
N ASP A 158 -14.04 -2.51 3.91
CA ASP A 158 -14.64 -2.44 5.25
C ASP A 158 -15.86 -1.50 5.33
N PRO A 159 -16.88 -1.65 4.48
CA PRO A 159 -17.90 -0.62 4.26
C PRO A 159 -18.60 -0.18 5.56
N LYS A 160 -18.74 1.14 5.75
CA LYS A 160 -19.50 1.75 6.85
C LYS A 160 -20.84 2.31 6.37
N LYS A 161 -21.78 2.48 7.30
CA LYS A 161 -23.13 2.96 6.99
C LYS A 161 -23.11 4.38 6.41
N GLU A 162 -22.17 5.20 6.87
CA GLU A 162 -21.95 6.59 6.46
C GLU A 162 -21.09 6.74 5.19
N ASP A 163 -20.65 5.64 4.57
CA ASP A 163 -19.83 5.71 3.36
C ASP A 163 -20.66 6.14 2.13
N ASN A 164 -20.21 7.18 1.42
CA ASN A 164 -20.87 7.67 0.22
C ASN A 164 -20.49 6.78 -0.98
N ILE A 165 -21.41 5.91 -1.39
CA ILE A 165 -21.18 4.91 -2.44
C ILE A 165 -20.77 5.55 -3.77
N LEU A 166 -21.37 6.68 -4.17
CA LEU A 166 -21.01 7.34 -5.44
C LEU A 166 -19.57 7.88 -5.41
N THR A 167 -19.18 8.53 -4.31
CA THR A 167 -17.81 9.03 -4.14
C THR A 167 -16.81 7.89 -4.05
N LEU A 168 -17.20 6.80 -3.40
CA LEU A 168 -16.42 5.58 -3.31
C LEU A 168 -16.15 4.99 -4.70
N MET A 169 -17.20 4.74 -5.49
CA MET A 169 -17.07 4.16 -6.83
C MET A 169 -16.26 5.06 -7.78
N ALA A 170 -16.47 6.37 -7.71
CA ALA A 170 -15.67 7.31 -8.48
C ALA A 170 -14.19 7.25 -8.09
N SER A 171 -13.88 7.16 -6.80
CA SER A 171 -12.51 7.14 -6.28
C SER A 171 -11.78 5.82 -6.56
N LEU A 172 -12.48 4.68 -6.49
CA LEU A 172 -11.93 3.37 -6.87
C LEU A 172 -11.59 3.27 -8.37
N SER A 173 -12.28 4.06 -9.19
CA SER A 173 -12.07 4.12 -10.65
C SER A 173 -10.97 5.10 -11.05
N VAL A 174 -10.35 5.80 -10.10
CA VAL A 174 -9.25 6.73 -10.39
C VAL A 174 -8.03 5.93 -10.79
N ILE A 175 -7.56 6.20 -12.01
CA ILE A 175 -6.39 5.52 -12.54
C ILE A 175 -5.14 6.02 -11.79
N PRO A 176 -4.27 5.13 -11.29
CA PRO A 176 -3.05 5.55 -10.61
C PRO A 176 -2.16 6.41 -11.51
N ASN A 177 -1.58 7.45 -10.94
CA ASN A 177 -0.59 8.29 -11.60
C ASN A 177 0.79 8.05 -11.00
N TYR A 178 1.83 8.17 -11.81
CA TYR A 178 3.20 8.15 -11.30
C TYR A 178 3.61 9.55 -10.82
N SER A 179 3.60 9.74 -9.51
CA SER A 179 4.09 10.92 -8.80
C SER A 179 5.47 10.60 -8.24
N PHE A 180 6.54 10.94 -8.98
CA PHE A 180 7.89 10.47 -8.70
C PHE A 180 8.25 10.59 -7.20
N PRO A 181 8.73 9.52 -6.54
CA PRO A 181 9.12 8.21 -7.11
C PRO A 181 8.04 7.11 -7.03
N ARG A 182 6.77 7.44 -6.80
CA ARG A 182 5.73 6.47 -6.43
C ARG A 182 4.52 6.48 -7.36
N TYR A 183 3.82 5.35 -7.44
CA TYR A 183 2.45 5.37 -7.95
C TYR A 183 1.48 5.80 -6.85
N THR A 184 0.57 6.71 -7.22
CA THR A 184 -0.40 7.31 -6.31
C THR A 184 -1.80 7.34 -6.91
N VAL A 185 -2.81 7.20 -6.06
CA VAL A 185 -4.21 7.52 -6.39
C VAL A 185 -4.64 8.81 -5.68
N SER A 186 -5.77 9.38 -6.15
CA SER A 186 -6.41 10.57 -5.59
C SER A 186 -5.63 11.88 -5.69
N SER A 187 -4.83 12.06 -6.73
CA SER A 187 -4.18 13.34 -7.08
C SER A 187 -5.15 14.38 -7.69
N MET A 188 -6.46 14.26 -7.44
CA MET A 188 -7.47 15.14 -8.02
C MET A 188 -7.45 16.49 -7.31
N ASN A 189 -7.09 17.54 -8.05
CA ASN A 189 -7.20 18.91 -7.60
C ASN A 189 -8.52 19.50 -8.12
N ILE A 190 -9.43 19.83 -7.20
CA ILE A 190 -10.72 20.42 -7.52
C ILE A 190 -10.61 21.92 -7.32
N VAL A 191 -10.77 22.71 -8.37
CA VAL A 191 -10.83 24.18 -8.27
C VAL A 191 -12.27 24.63 -8.48
N ILE A 192 -12.87 25.25 -7.46
CA ILE A 192 -14.21 25.85 -7.53
C ILE A 192 -14.09 27.31 -7.08
N ASN A 193 -14.50 28.25 -7.93
CA ASN A 193 -14.53 29.69 -7.63
C ASN A 193 -13.19 30.26 -7.11
N GLY A 194 -12.05 29.74 -7.59
CA GLY A 194 -10.71 30.16 -7.16
C GLY A 194 -10.19 29.47 -5.90
N GLU A 195 -11.01 28.65 -5.24
CA GLU A 195 -10.59 27.79 -4.14
C GLU A 195 -10.17 26.41 -4.67
N SER A 196 -8.93 26.01 -4.39
CA SER A 196 -8.41 24.68 -4.73
C SER A 196 -8.50 23.74 -3.53
N SER A 197 -9.15 22.61 -3.70
CA SER A 197 -9.10 21.48 -2.77
C SER A 197 -8.33 20.34 -3.44
N GLN A 198 -7.11 20.08 -2.95
CA GLN A 198 -6.33 18.93 -3.35
C GLN A 198 -6.57 17.77 -2.38
N LEU A 199 -6.98 16.62 -2.91
CA LEU A 199 -7.00 15.39 -2.12
C LEU A 199 -5.58 14.91 -1.85
N GLN A 200 -5.34 14.34 -0.68
CA GLN A 200 -4.05 13.78 -0.34
C GLN A 200 -3.72 12.59 -1.23
N GLU A 201 -2.50 12.52 -1.77
CA GLU A 201 -2.06 11.36 -2.54
C GLU A 201 -1.91 10.13 -1.64
N TRP A 202 -2.26 8.97 -2.17
CA TRP A 202 -2.05 7.68 -1.50
C TRP A 202 -1.25 6.70 -2.35
N SER A 203 -0.21 6.12 -1.75
CA SER A 203 0.67 5.12 -2.37
C SER A 203 0.75 3.87 -1.49
N VAL A 204 0.65 2.70 -2.12
CA VAL A 204 0.83 1.39 -1.46
C VAL A 204 2.23 1.25 -0.89
N THR A 205 3.26 1.55 -1.68
CA THR A 205 4.66 1.34 -1.27
C THR A 205 5.03 2.26 -0.11
N ARG A 206 4.55 3.50 -0.11
CA ARG A 206 4.74 4.42 1.02
C ARG A 206 4.10 3.91 2.30
N VAL A 207 2.84 3.48 2.23
CA VAL A 207 2.15 2.91 3.41
C VAL A 207 2.88 1.67 3.91
N TYR A 208 3.30 0.81 2.99
CA TYR A 208 4.05 -0.39 3.34
C TYR A 208 5.37 -0.03 4.04
N ASP A 209 6.16 0.90 3.49
CA ASP A 209 7.41 1.39 4.08
C ASP A 209 7.20 1.93 5.51
N GLU A 210 6.13 2.71 5.74
CA GLU A 210 5.76 3.23 7.08
C GLU A 210 5.39 2.12 8.10
N LEU A 211 5.04 0.93 7.61
CA LEU A 211 4.64 -0.24 8.41
C LEU A 211 5.76 -1.25 8.62
N VAL A 212 6.86 -1.18 7.84
CA VAL A 212 7.96 -2.16 7.87
C VAL A 212 8.47 -2.41 9.28
N ASP A 213 8.90 -1.35 9.97
CA ASP A 213 9.48 -1.48 11.31
C ASP A 213 8.41 -1.86 12.35
N LYS A 214 7.24 -1.24 12.22
CA LYS A 214 6.14 -1.37 13.19
C LYS A 214 5.54 -2.78 13.25
N LEU A 215 5.50 -3.45 12.10
CA LEU A 215 4.91 -4.79 11.95
C LEU A 215 5.96 -5.86 11.65
N ALA A 216 7.25 -5.53 11.75
CA ALA A 216 8.38 -6.39 11.39
C ALA A 216 8.17 -7.04 10.01
N LEU A 217 7.85 -6.22 9.01
CA LEU A 217 7.67 -6.67 7.63
C LEU A 217 9.02 -6.73 6.91
N ARG A 218 9.07 -7.46 5.81
CA ARG A 218 10.25 -7.48 4.94
C ARG A 218 10.36 -6.14 4.20
N PRO A 219 11.51 -5.45 4.21
CA PRO A 219 11.65 -4.18 3.49
C PRO A 219 11.57 -4.40 1.97
N LEU A 220 11.03 -3.40 1.28
CA LEU A 220 11.06 -3.35 -0.19
C LEU A 220 12.49 -3.03 -0.68
N ALA A 221 12.80 -3.38 -1.92
CA ALA A 221 14.09 -3.06 -2.56
C ALA A 221 13.92 -1.88 -3.54
N PRO A 222 14.11 -0.63 -3.10
CA PRO A 222 13.97 0.51 -3.98
C PRO A 222 15.25 0.74 -4.78
N LEU A 223 15.09 1.01 -6.07
CA LEU A 223 16.21 1.27 -6.99
C LEU A 223 16.88 2.62 -6.69
N ILE A 224 16.07 3.62 -6.35
CA ILE A 224 16.51 4.89 -5.80
C ILE A 224 16.18 4.85 -4.32
N ASN A 225 17.06 5.38 -3.47
CA ASN A 225 16.71 5.54 -2.08
C ASN A 225 15.52 6.50 -1.96
N THR A 226 14.32 5.96 -1.81
CA THR A 226 13.07 6.71 -1.66
C THR A 226 13.02 7.49 -0.35
N LEU A 227 14.04 7.33 0.50
CA LEU A 227 14.23 8.05 1.74
C LEU A 227 15.12 9.31 1.60
N LEU A 228 15.81 9.57 0.47
CA LEU A 228 16.81 10.65 0.40
C LEU A 228 16.86 11.46 -0.93
N ILE A 229 16.09 12.57 -0.95
CA ILE A 229 16.46 13.95 -1.39
C ILE A 229 16.67 14.21 -2.89
N GLY A 230 15.90 15.15 -3.47
CA GLY A 230 16.17 15.68 -4.81
C GLY A 230 17.50 16.46 -4.89
N PRO A 231 18.12 16.59 -6.07
CA PRO A 231 19.44 17.21 -6.27
C PRO A 231 19.52 18.70 -5.87
N ASN A 232 18.40 19.32 -5.51
CA ASN A 232 18.28 20.70 -5.02
C ASN A 232 17.81 20.80 -3.55
N GLY A 233 17.78 19.69 -2.79
CA GLY A 233 17.30 19.69 -1.39
C GLY A 233 15.78 19.64 -1.23
N GLU A 234 15.02 19.40 -2.31
CA GLU A 234 13.57 19.22 -2.26
C GLU A 234 13.21 17.79 -1.79
N LYS A 235 12.29 17.76 -0.85
CA LYS A 235 11.91 16.62 -0.01
C LYS A 235 10.59 16.01 -0.54
N ASP A 236 10.36 14.72 -0.27
CA ASP A 236 9.11 13.97 -0.51
C ASP A 236 7.86 14.90 -0.47
N PRO A 237 6.93 14.88 -1.43
CA PRO A 237 5.83 15.86 -1.56
C PRO A 237 4.87 16.02 -0.36
N LEU A 238 5.10 15.36 0.78
CA LEU A 238 4.70 15.88 2.10
C LEU A 238 5.45 17.15 2.56
N LEU A 239 6.50 17.56 1.87
CA LEU A 239 7.45 18.56 2.36
C LEU A 239 7.54 19.79 1.48
N THR A 240 6.82 19.86 0.35
CA THR A 240 6.60 21.10 -0.38
C THR A 240 5.28 21.01 -1.15
N HIS A 241 4.15 21.25 -0.47
CA HIS A 241 3.00 21.84 -1.16
C HIS A 241 3.43 23.24 -1.63
N SER A 242 3.76 23.44 -2.90
CA SER A 242 3.89 24.73 -3.59
C SER A 242 3.94 24.50 -5.10
#